data_AF-A0A523S7K8-F1
#
_entry.id   AF-A0A523S7K8-F1
#
_cell.length_a   1.000
_cell.length_b   1.000
_cell.length_c   1.000
_cell.angle_alpha   90.00
_cell.angle_beta   90.00
_cell.angle_gamma   90.00
#
_symmetry.space_group_name_H-M   'P 1'
#
loop_
_entity.id
_entity.type
_entity.pdbx_description
1 polymer ?
#
loop_
_entity_poly.entity_id
_entity_poly.type
_entity_poly.pdbx_seq_one_letter_code
_entity_poly.pdbx_strand_id
1 'polypeptide(L)'
;MLRDLDLEKLVVASRQRLTQEFADKYANLRERVRRVPIEEARRIAEEFSCPLEIAMMAHLIYMDGIQSLRQSIALLSAELQRRALIGEDIPNIPGNIMEFAITEGRWIEYVYGTFARDLELKVRDLANLESTLDEESATVEKAISVITARTKLAEGFIVPVLQAWLKEHLKSTSQEVLLYFGPPVTKWKHETVKGKLLHLRRRNQALFRKLRAILSTASESATVDTSITRLDSLVEDMDKPLSGMAVKSIAHLILHMSPRPTGRGDRSRYVQVGAATTRGNKTEPDMASPFDFLERDVRLTRRRVGEEQSKFLMERIDRVIRVLKFQGDPIQDIVKTCLSELTDRLGLENISLDEQYESVEQALADVGFREYDTEAVKLVFDFVNTYYLSE
;
A
#
# COMPACT_ATOMS: atom_id res chain seq x y z
N MET A 1 19.51 11.82 -20.97
CA MET A 1 18.39 12.49 -20.28
C MET A 1 17.10 11.96 -20.87
N LEU A 2 16.06 11.67 -20.08
CA LEU A 2 14.70 11.63 -20.65
C LEU A 2 14.51 13.01 -21.30
N ARG A 3 14.25 13.06 -22.61
CA ARG A 3 13.87 14.33 -23.23
C ARG A 3 12.56 14.77 -22.57
N ASP A 4 12.27 16.06 -22.45
CA ASP A 4 10.98 16.50 -21.88
C ASP A 4 9.79 15.84 -22.62
N LEU A 5 9.96 15.55 -23.92
CA LEU A 5 9.10 14.69 -24.74
C LEU A 5 8.86 13.27 -24.18
N ASP A 6 9.88 12.60 -23.65
CA ASP A 6 9.74 11.28 -23.04
C ASP A 6 9.00 11.37 -21.71
N LEU A 7 9.21 12.45 -20.95
CA LEU A 7 8.50 12.71 -19.70
C LEU A 7 7.02 13.01 -19.99
N GLU A 8 6.74 13.83 -21.01
CA GLU A 8 5.38 14.11 -21.48
C GLU A 8 4.67 12.83 -21.92
N LYS A 9 5.33 11.95 -22.68
CA LYS A 9 4.77 10.64 -23.05
C LYS A 9 4.43 9.80 -21.83
N LEU A 10 5.30 9.76 -20.82
CA LEU A 10 5.03 9.04 -19.57
C LEU A 10 3.85 9.66 -18.80
N VAL A 11 3.79 10.99 -18.74
CA VAL A 11 2.68 11.72 -18.10
C VAL A 11 1.36 11.41 -18.81
N VAL A 12 1.34 11.44 -20.15
CA VAL A 12 0.15 11.12 -20.95
C VAL A 12 -0.27 9.67 -20.73
N ALA A 13 0.66 8.72 -20.80
CA ALA A 13 0.37 7.30 -20.56
C ALA A 13 -0.13 7.06 -19.14
N SER A 14 0.45 7.73 -18.13
CA SER A 14 0.00 7.64 -16.74
C SER A 14 -1.40 8.21 -16.55
N ARG A 15 -1.73 9.33 -17.21
CA ARG A 15 -3.08 9.91 -17.18
C ARG A 15 -4.11 9.01 -17.85
N GLN A 16 -3.76 8.42 -19.00
CA GLN A 16 -4.63 7.48 -19.71
C GLN A 16 -4.91 6.25 -18.85
N ARG A 17 -3.87 5.67 -18.24
CA ARG A 17 -4.02 4.53 -17.32
C ARG A 17 -4.92 4.88 -16.13
N LEU A 18 -4.70 6.04 -15.49
CA LEU A 18 -5.55 6.49 -14.39
C LEU A 18 -7.01 6.63 -14.83
N THR A 19 -7.24 7.25 -15.99
CA THR A 19 -8.59 7.48 -16.54
C THR A 19 -9.29 6.15 -16.83
N GLN A 20 -8.57 5.20 -17.44
CA GLN A 20 -9.09 3.86 -17.72
C GLN A 20 -9.41 3.10 -16.43
N GLU A 21 -8.48 3.07 -15.49
CA GLU A 21 -8.69 2.42 -14.19
C GLU A 21 -9.88 3.03 -13.45
N PHE A 22 -10.05 4.34 -13.52
CA PHE A 22 -11.16 5.03 -12.89
C PHE A 22 -12.47 4.76 -13.61
N ALA A 23 -12.50 4.70 -14.94
CA ALA A 23 -13.70 4.36 -15.68
C ALA A 23 -14.17 2.93 -15.36
N ASP A 24 -13.24 1.98 -15.40
CA ASP A 24 -13.52 0.56 -15.18
C ASP A 24 -13.95 0.30 -13.72
N LYS A 25 -13.21 0.85 -12.75
CA LYS A 25 -13.53 0.66 -11.33
C LYS A 25 -14.76 1.45 -10.89
N TYR A 26 -15.00 2.66 -11.40
CA TYR A 26 -16.14 3.47 -10.99
C TYR A 26 -17.48 2.90 -11.44
N ALA A 27 -17.54 2.36 -12.67
CA ALA A 27 -18.72 1.64 -13.15
C ALA A 27 -19.03 0.44 -12.22
N ASN A 28 -18.00 -0.32 -11.87
CA ASN A 28 -18.10 -1.43 -10.94
C ASN A 28 -18.53 -0.98 -9.53
N LEU A 29 -17.94 0.09 -8.99
CA LEU A 29 -18.26 0.62 -7.65
C LEU A 29 -19.75 0.99 -7.53
N ARG A 30 -20.29 1.72 -8.52
CA ARG A 30 -21.73 2.08 -8.56
C ARG A 30 -22.64 0.85 -8.50
N GLU A 31 -22.28 -0.23 -9.20
CA GLU A 31 -23.06 -1.46 -9.18
C GLU A 31 -22.92 -2.22 -7.85
N ARG A 32 -21.70 -2.31 -7.32
CA ARG A 32 -21.39 -3.00 -6.06
C ARG A 32 -22.08 -2.35 -4.86
N VAL A 33 -22.14 -1.03 -4.83
CA VAL A 33 -22.84 -0.27 -3.77
C VAL A 33 -24.30 -0.63 -3.67
N ARG A 34 -24.98 -0.80 -4.82
CA ARG A 34 -26.39 -1.19 -4.85
C ARG A 34 -26.64 -2.60 -4.31
N ARG A 35 -25.61 -3.45 -4.25
CA ARG A 35 -25.66 -4.83 -3.74
C ARG A 35 -25.32 -4.93 -2.26
N VAL A 36 -24.91 -3.84 -1.61
CA VAL A 36 -24.60 -3.84 -0.18
C VAL A 36 -25.89 -4.11 0.62
N PRO A 37 -25.89 -5.08 1.55
CA PRO A 37 -27.04 -5.33 2.41
C PRO A 37 -27.40 -4.09 3.24
N ILE A 38 -28.63 -3.60 3.08
CA ILE A 38 -29.10 -2.37 3.74
C ILE A 38 -29.06 -2.51 5.26
N GLU A 39 -29.33 -3.70 5.80
CA GLU A 39 -29.32 -3.96 7.25
C GLU A 39 -27.91 -3.83 7.86
N GLU A 40 -26.88 -4.26 7.14
CA GLU A 40 -25.48 -4.10 7.57
C GLU A 40 -25.06 -2.63 7.50
N ALA A 41 -25.39 -1.96 6.40
CA ALA A 41 -25.08 -0.54 6.24
C ALA A 41 -25.79 0.33 7.29
N ARG A 42 -27.04 0.00 7.67
CA ARG A 42 -27.76 0.70 8.75
C ARG A 42 -27.10 0.51 10.11
N ARG A 43 -26.68 -0.71 10.45
CA ARG A 43 -25.95 -0.98 11.70
C ARG A 43 -24.67 -0.14 11.79
N ILE A 44 -23.90 -0.09 10.70
CA ILE A 44 -22.68 0.73 10.62
C ILE A 44 -23.00 2.22 10.72
N ALA A 45 -24.05 2.68 10.03
CA ALA A 45 -24.49 4.07 10.09
C ALA A 45 -24.88 4.51 11.51
N GLU A 46 -25.58 3.65 12.24
CA GLU A 46 -25.96 3.87 13.64
C GLU A 46 -24.74 3.85 14.57
N GLU A 47 -23.87 2.84 14.44
CA GLU A 47 -22.66 2.69 15.27
C GLU A 47 -21.71 3.88 15.15
N PHE A 48 -21.47 4.35 13.91
CA PHE A 48 -20.52 5.43 13.63
C PHE A 48 -21.17 6.80 13.44
N SER A 49 -22.50 6.91 13.61
CA SER A 49 -23.27 8.15 13.45
C SER A 49 -22.99 8.88 12.13
N CYS A 50 -23.07 8.15 11.01
CA CYS A 50 -22.82 8.68 9.66
C CYS A 50 -24.02 8.43 8.72
N PRO A 51 -24.15 9.18 7.61
CA PRO A 51 -25.14 8.89 6.57
C PRO A 51 -25.04 7.46 6.05
N LEU A 52 -26.20 6.86 5.72
CA LEU A 52 -26.28 5.49 5.23
C LEU A 52 -25.39 5.26 4.00
N GLU A 53 -25.33 6.25 3.11
CA GLU A 53 -24.55 6.20 1.88
C GLU A 53 -23.04 6.11 2.17
N ILE A 54 -22.56 6.82 3.18
CA ILE A 54 -21.16 6.72 3.66
C ILE A 54 -20.92 5.34 4.25
N ALA A 55 -21.86 4.82 5.04
CA ALA A 55 -21.76 3.50 5.63
C ALA A 55 -21.70 2.38 4.57
N MET A 56 -22.52 2.49 3.52
CA MET A 56 -22.50 1.55 2.38
C MET A 56 -21.13 1.54 1.68
N MET A 57 -20.57 2.72 1.41
CA MET A 57 -19.25 2.84 0.80
C MET A 57 -18.13 2.32 1.71
N ALA A 58 -18.16 2.69 2.99
CA ALA A 58 -17.18 2.24 3.96
C ALA A 58 -17.20 0.72 4.14
N HIS A 59 -18.39 0.11 4.10
CA HIS A 59 -18.56 -1.34 4.11
C HIS A 59 -17.87 -1.99 2.92
N LEU A 60 -18.04 -1.49 1.69
CA LEU A 60 -17.34 -2.02 0.52
C LEU A 60 -15.81 -1.93 0.65
N ILE A 61 -15.31 -0.76 1.04
CA ILE A 61 -13.85 -0.54 1.22
C ILE A 61 -13.28 -1.50 2.27
N TYR A 62 -14.07 -1.78 3.31
CA TYR A 62 -13.72 -2.76 4.35
C TYR A 62 -13.73 -4.19 3.82
N MET A 63 -14.75 -4.57 3.07
CA MET A 63 -14.84 -5.90 2.45
C MET A 63 -13.72 -6.14 1.43
N ASP A 64 -13.26 -5.10 0.75
CA ASP A 64 -12.10 -5.15 -0.16
C ASP A 64 -10.75 -5.23 0.57
N GLY A 65 -10.74 -5.21 1.91
CA GLY A 65 -9.54 -5.31 2.73
C GLY A 65 -8.61 -4.10 2.62
N ILE A 66 -9.11 -2.95 2.11
CA ILE A 66 -8.30 -1.76 1.87
C ILE A 66 -8.12 -0.96 3.17
N GLN A 67 -9.20 -0.76 3.93
CA GLN A 67 -9.19 -0.06 5.22
C GLN A 67 -10.25 -0.57 6.18
N SER A 68 -10.06 -0.28 7.47
CA SER A 68 -11.11 -0.51 8.47
C SER A 68 -12.31 0.45 8.28
N LEU A 69 -13.52 0.01 8.67
CA LEU A 69 -14.75 0.81 8.63
C LEU A 69 -14.56 2.21 9.23
N ARG A 70 -13.98 2.27 10.44
CA ARG A 70 -13.73 3.54 11.15
C ARG A 70 -12.84 4.50 10.36
N GLN A 71 -11.80 3.99 9.70
CA GLN A 71 -10.88 4.84 8.93
C GLN A 71 -11.53 5.32 7.64
N SER A 72 -12.24 4.43 6.92
CA SER A 72 -12.99 4.78 5.71
C SER A 72 -14.03 5.86 5.99
N ILE A 73 -14.83 5.69 7.05
CA ILE A 73 -15.84 6.69 7.46
C ILE A 73 -15.18 8.01 7.85
N ALA A 74 -14.05 7.96 8.58
CA ALA A 74 -13.33 9.17 8.97
C ALA A 74 -12.81 9.96 7.76
N LEU A 75 -12.30 9.28 6.72
CA LEU A 75 -11.84 9.93 5.49
C LEU A 75 -12.99 10.55 4.70
N LEU A 76 -14.06 9.79 4.46
CA LEU A 76 -15.26 10.26 3.76
C LEU A 76 -15.89 11.47 4.48
N SER A 77 -15.98 11.40 5.81
CA SER A 77 -16.54 12.47 6.63
C SER A 77 -15.64 13.70 6.67
N ALA A 78 -14.31 13.52 6.69
CA ALA A 78 -13.37 14.64 6.68
C ALA A 78 -13.46 15.44 5.37
N GLU A 79 -13.60 14.78 4.22
CA GLU A 79 -13.77 15.48 2.95
C GLU A 79 -15.13 16.19 2.85
N LEU A 80 -16.22 15.60 3.36
CA LEU A 80 -17.51 16.29 3.47
C LEU A 80 -17.42 17.56 4.31
N GLN A 81 -16.78 17.47 5.47
CA GLN A 81 -16.57 18.61 6.35
C GLN A 81 -15.69 19.67 5.69
N ARG A 82 -14.61 19.26 5.01
CA ARG A 82 -13.74 20.18 4.27
C ARG A 82 -14.53 20.94 3.22
N ARG A 83 -15.34 20.24 2.42
CA ARG A 83 -16.21 20.83 1.39
C ARG A 83 -17.20 21.84 1.97
N ALA A 84 -17.81 21.52 3.11
CA ALA A 84 -18.67 22.45 3.83
C ALA A 84 -17.90 23.71 4.30
N LEU A 85 -16.67 23.56 4.81
CA LEU A 85 -15.85 24.69 5.27
C LEU A 85 -15.42 25.65 4.15
N ILE A 86 -15.27 25.15 2.92
CA ILE A 86 -14.87 25.97 1.75
C ILE A 86 -16.07 26.51 0.94
N GLY A 87 -17.29 26.33 1.46
CA GLY A 87 -18.54 26.78 0.83
C GLY A 87 -18.94 25.98 -0.41
N GLU A 88 -18.49 24.73 -0.53
CA GLU A 88 -18.86 23.77 -1.57
C GLU A 88 -19.60 22.58 -0.93
N ASP A 89 -20.54 22.88 -0.04
CA ASP A 89 -21.25 21.85 0.71
C ASP A 89 -22.04 20.93 -0.22
N ILE A 90 -22.02 19.64 0.12
CA ILE A 90 -22.82 18.66 -0.61
C ILE A 90 -24.20 18.68 0.02
N PRO A 91 -25.27 18.97 -0.76
CA PRO A 91 -26.61 19.01 -0.20
C PRO A 91 -26.93 17.69 0.49
N ASN A 92 -27.52 17.77 1.69
CA ASN A 92 -27.87 16.61 2.51
C ASN A 92 -29.09 15.87 1.94
N ILE A 93 -28.90 15.33 0.74
CA ILE A 93 -29.87 14.55 -0.04
C ILE A 93 -29.19 13.20 -0.32
N PRO A 94 -29.85 12.07 -0.02
CA PRO A 94 -29.29 10.73 -0.20
C PRO A 94 -28.56 10.52 -1.54
N GLY A 95 -29.17 10.94 -2.66
CA GLY A 95 -28.54 10.81 -3.98
C GLY A 95 -27.21 11.57 -4.12
N ASN A 96 -27.12 12.78 -3.55
CA ASN A 96 -25.92 13.59 -3.64
C ASN A 96 -24.80 13.06 -2.73
N ILE A 97 -25.16 12.62 -1.52
CA ILE A 97 -24.20 11.99 -0.59
C ILE A 97 -23.69 10.68 -1.20
N MET A 98 -24.55 9.91 -1.85
CA MET A 98 -24.15 8.68 -2.53
C MET A 98 -23.16 8.95 -3.65
N GLU A 99 -23.46 9.86 -4.57
CA GLU A 99 -22.55 10.20 -5.67
C GLU A 99 -21.21 10.75 -5.16
N PHE A 100 -21.24 11.55 -4.10
CA PHE A 100 -20.03 11.97 -3.41
C PHE A 100 -19.26 10.77 -2.85
N ALA A 101 -19.92 9.90 -2.08
CA ALA A 101 -19.28 8.79 -1.39
C ALA A 101 -18.67 7.79 -2.38
N ILE A 102 -19.30 7.59 -3.55
CA ILE A 102 -18.76 6.76 -4.64
C ILE A 102 -17.52 7.43 -5.24
N THR A 103 -17.57 8.74 -5.50
CA THR A 103 -16.45 9.48 -6.10
C THR A 103 -15.24 9.51 -5.16
N GLU A 104 -15.46 9.76 -3.88
CA GLU A 104 -14.41 9.77 -2.85
C GLU A 104 -13.93 8.35 -2.54
N GLY A 105 -14.85 7.39 -2.45
CA GLY A 105 -14.52 5.98 -2.25
C GLY A 105 -13.58 5.44 -3.32
N ARG A 106 -13.77 5.83 -4.59
CA ARG A 106 -12.82 5.51 -5.68
C ARG A 106 -11.41 6.03 -5.40
N TRP A 107 -11.27 7.25 -4.88
CA TRP A 107 -9.97 7.80 -4.51
C TRP A 107 -9.35 7.07 -3.33
N ILE A 108 -10.15 6.70 -2.33
CA ILE A 108 -9.69 5.91 -1.19
C ILE A 108 -9.18 4.55 -1.68
N GLU A 109 -9.96 3.82 -2.48
CA GLU A 109 -9.56 2.51 -3.03
C GLU A 109 -8.29 2.61 -3.87
N TYR A 110 -8.19 3.62 -4.72
CA TYR A 110 -7.02 3.80 -5.58
C TYR A 110 -5.77 4.16 -4.77
N VAL A 111 -5.85 5.16 -3.89
CA VAL A 111 -4.69 5.70 -3.19
C VAL A 111 -4.19 4.74 -2.10
N TYR A 112 -5.09 4.11 -1.34
CA TYR A 112 -4.74 3.15 -0.31
C TYR A 112 -4.52 1.72 -0.84
N GLY A 113 -5.01 1.41 -2.04
CA GLY A 113 -4.75 0.15 -2.72
C GLY A 113 -3.64 0.27 -3.77
N THR A 114 -4.04 0.38 -5.04
CA THR A 114 -3.14 0.22 -6.20
C THR A 114 -1.97 1.22 -6.19
N PHE A 115 -2.22 2.51 -5.94
CA PHE A 115 -1.19 3.54 -6.00
C PHE A 115 -0.07 3.32 -4.98
N ALA A 116 -0.42 3.10 -3.70
CA ALA A 116 0.56 2.89 -2.64
C ALA A 116 1.43 1.66 -2.92
N ARG A 117 0.82 0.56 -3.37
CA ARG A 117 1.52 -0.68 -3.75
C ARG A 117 2.46 -0.46 -4.94
N ASP A 118 1.98 0.18 -6.00
CA ASP A 118 2.78 0.45 -7.19
C ASP A 118 3.95 1.40 -6.90
N LEU A 119 3.73 2.38 -6.02
CA LEU A 119 4.79 3.27 -5.56
C LEU A 119 5.84 2.52 -4.74
N GLU A 120 5.42 1.66 -3.81
CA GLU A 120 6.32 0.82 -3.00
C GLU A 120 7.24 -0.03 -3.88
N LEU A 121 6.69 -0.67 -4.93
CA LEU A 121 7.46 -1.45 -5.89
C LEU A 121 8.49 -0.61 -6.65
N LYS A 122 8.08 0.57 -7.15
CA LYS A 122 8.94 1.47 -7.94
C LYS A 122 10.03 2.17 -7.11
N VAL A 123 9.79 2.37 -5.80
CA VAL A 123 10.75 3.02 -4.89
C VAL A 123 11.95 2.13 -4.60
N ARG A 124 11.83 0.81 -4.75
CA ARG A 124 12.94 -0.13 -4.52
C ARG A 124 14.16 0.15 -5.39
N ASP A 125 13.96 0.35 -6.70
CA ASP A 125 15.05 0.65 -7.63
C ASP A 125 15.69 2.00 -7.33
N LEU A 126 14.86 2.99 -6.99
CA LEU A 126 15.35 4.31 -6.59
C LEU A 126 16.18 4.24 -5.30
N ALA A 127 15.77 3.44 -4.32
CA ALA A 127 16.50 3.28 -3.07
C ALA A 127 17.92 2.74 -3.28
N ASN A 128 18.09 1.81 -4.23
CA ASN A 128 19.39 1.28 -4.61
C ASN A 128 20.28 2.34 -5.27
N LEU A 129 19.71 3.22 -6.09
CA LEU A 129 20.46 4.32 -6.69
C LEU A 129 20.83 5.38 -5.65
N GLU A 130 19.90 5.74 -4.76
CA GLU A 130 20.13 6.73 -3.69
C GLU A 130 21.19 6.24 -2.69
N SER A 131 21.29 4.94 -2.39
CA SER A 131 22.28 4.41 -1.45
C SER A 131 23.73 4.51 -1.96
N THR A 132 23.94 4.49 -3.28
CA THR A 132 25.28 4.69 -3.88
C THR A 132 25.82 6.11 -3.70
N LEU A 133 24.99 7.08 -3.29
CA LEU A 133 25.41 8.45 -2.99
C LEU A 133 26.10 8.57 -1.63
N ASP A 134 26.00 7.57 -0.76
CA ASP A 134 26.64 7.58 0.57
C ASP A 134 28.08 7.06 0.54
N GLU A 135 28.60 6.67 -0.64
CA GLU A 135 30.01 6.35 -0.85
C GLU A 135 30.87 7.64 -0.85
N GLU A 136 32.08 7.59 -0.26
CA GLU A 136 32.97 8.75 -0.04
C GLU A 136 33.37 9.52 -1.32
N SER A 137 33.07 8.97 -2.51
CA SER A 137 33.27 9.63 -3.80
C SER A 137 32.11 9.35 -4.77
N ALA A 138 30.92 9.91 -4.50
CA ALA A 138 29.80 9.86 -5.44
C ALA A 138 30.16 10.63 -6.74
N THR A 139 30.03 9.97 -7.90
CA THR A 139 30.35 10.58 -9.20
C THR A 139 29.18 11.40 -9.77
N VAL A 140 29.48 12.27 -10.72
CA VAL A 140 28.50 13.11 -11.43
C VAL A 140 27.47 12.24 -12.16
N GLU A 141 27.89 11.15 -12.78
CA GLU A 141 27.01 10.22 -13.51
C GLU A 141 26.02 9.54 -12.57
N LYS A 142 26.46 9.17 -11.35
CA LYS A 142 25.58 8.61 -10.31
C LYS A 142 24.54 9.64 -9.89
N ALA A 143 24.94 10.89 -9.66
CA ALA A 143 24.02 11.97 -9.31
C ALA A 143 22.97 12.22 -10.42
N ILE A 144 23.40 12.27 -11.68
CA ILE A 144 22.49 12.41 -12.84
C ILE A 144 21.51 11.23 -12.92
N SER A 145 21.99 10.01 -12.67
CA SER A 145 21.16 8.80 -12.68
C SER A 145 20.08 8.85 -11.61
N VAL A 146 20.43 9.26 -10.39
CA VAL A 146 19.48 9.45 -9.29
C VAL A 146 18.45 10.53 -9.63
N ILE A 147 18.89 11.69 -10.12
CA ILE A 147 17.99 12.80 -10.51
C ILE A 147 17.00 12.33 -11.59
N THR A 148 17.49 11.60 -12.60
CA THR A 148 16.65 11.09 -13.69
C THR A 148 15.62 10.09 -13.17
N ALA A 149 16.03 9.13 -12.34
CA ALA A 149 15.13 8.14 -11.75
C ALA A 149 14.07 8.80 -10.85
N ARG A 150 14.48 9.75 -10.00
CA ARG A 150 13.56 10.54 -9.16
C ARG A 150 12.56 11.32 -9.99
N THR A 151 13.03 11.99 -11.04
CA THR A 151 12.17 12.80 -11.93
C THR A 151 11.16 11.93 -12.63
N LYS A 152 11.58 10.77 -13.16
CA LYS A 152 10.71 9.81 -13.82
C LYS A 152 9.58 9.33 -12.89
N LEU A 153 9.90 9.04 -11.62
CA LEU A 153 8.91 8.58 -10.65
C LEU A 153 8.03 9.73 -10.13
N ALA A 154 8.62 10.83 -9.69
CA ALA A 154 7.87 11.95 -9.14
C ALA A 154 7.01 12.61 -10.21
N GLU A 155 7.58 13.00 -11.34
CA GLU A 155 6.87 13.77 -12.36
C GLU A 155 6.15 12.90 -13.39
N GLY A 156 6.68 11.73 -13.72
CA GLY A 156 6.06 10.82 -14.68
C GLY A 156 4.93 9.96 -14.10
N PHE A 157 4.98 9.65 -12.80
CA PHE A 157 4.00 8.75 -12.16
C PHE A 157 3.16 9.45 -11.07
N ILE A 158 3.78 10.20 -10.15
CA ILE A 158 3.04 10.80 -9.02
C ILE A 158 2.31 12.09 -9.43
N VAL A 159 2.97 13.05 -10.12
CA VAL A 159 2.36 14.33 -10.52
C VAL A 159 1.02 14.18 -11.27
N PRO A 160 0.87 13.27 -12.26
CA PRO A 160 -0.40 13.05 -12.95
C PRO A 160 -1.56 12.74 -12.00
N VAL A 161 -1.30 11.90 -10.99
CA VAL A 161 -2.28 11.51 -9.98
C VAL A 161 -2.64 12.69 -9.09
N LEU A 162 -1.64 13.45 -8.61
CA LEU A 162 -1.88 14.62 -7.78
C LEU A 162 -2.68 15.70 -8.51
N GLN A 163 -2.40 15.92 -9.80
CA GLN A 163 -3.15 16.88 -10.61
C GLN A 163 -4.60 16.46 -10.81
N ALA A 164 -4.86 15.17 -11.04
CA ALA A 164 -6.21 14.65 -11.14
C ALA A 164 -6.96 14.79 -9.79
N TRP A 165 -6.30 14.46 -8.68
CA TRP A 165 -6.87 14.60 -7.35
C TRP A 165 -7.22 16.06 -7.03
N LEU A 166 -6.28 17.00 -7.25
CA LEU A 166 -6.49 18.44 -7.06
C LEU A 166 -7.60 19.01 -7.96
N LYS A 167 -7.82 18.43 -9.14
CA LYS A 167 -8.91 18.85 -10.03
C LYS A 167 -10.28 18.43 -9.49
N GLU A 168 -10.38 17.24 -8.89
CA GLU A 168 -11.63 16.73 -8.31
C GLU A 168 -11.90 17.25 -6.89
N HIS A 169 -10.86 17.66 -6.16
CA HIS A 169 -10.94 18.22 -4.81
C HIS A 169 -10.75 19.73 -4.85
N LEU A 170 -11.87 20.43 -5.02
CA LEU A 170 -11.90 21.88 -5.20
C LEU A 170 -11.24 22.62 -4.03
N LYS A 171 -10.49 23.68 -4.36
CA LYS A 171 -9.79 24.56 -3.41
C LYS A 171 -8.84 23.82 -2.46
N SER A 172 -8.48 22.57 -2.76
CA SER A 172 -7.55 21.81 -1.92
C SER A 172 -6.14 22.39 -1.97
N THR A 173 -5.49 22.37 -0.82
CA THR A 173 -4.12 22.87 -0.67
C THR A 173 -3.09 21.76 -0.83
N SER A 174 -1.86 22.17 -1.13
CA SER A 174 -0.70 21.27 -1.21
C SER A 174 -0.45 20.50 0.10
N GLN A 175 -0.82 21.08 1.24
CA GLN A 175 -0.74 20.43 2.54
C GLN A 175 -1.78 19.31 2.70
N GLU A 176 -3.01 19.53 2.25
CA GLU A 176 -4.08 18.52 2.29
C GLU A 176 -3.71 17.32 1.41
N VAL A 177 -3.09 17.55 0.25
CA VAL A 177 -2.54 16.47 -0.60
C VAL A 177 -1.53 15.63 0.19
N LEU A 178 -0.57 16.26 0.88
CA LEU A 178 0.43 15.52 1.67
C LEU A 178 -0.20 14.73 2.81
N LEU A 179 -1.26 15.25 3.40
CA LEU A 179 -2.00 14.61 4.49
C LEU A 179 -2.93 13.49 4.02
N TYR A 180 -3.40 13.55 2.77
CA TYR A 180 -4.19 12.49 2.13
C TYR A 180 -3.30 11.35 1.61
N PHE A 181 -2.25 11.66 0.86
CA PHE A 181 -1.35 10.66 0.26
C PHE A 181 -0.27 10.14 1.23
N GLY A 182 0.06 10.89 2.28
CA GLY A 182 1.11 10.53 3.23
C GLY A 182 0.83 9.24 4.02
N PRO A 183 -0.33 9.09 4.69
CA PRO A 183 -0.68 7.89 5.45
C PRO A 183 -0.61 6.58 4.64
N PRO A 184 -1.21 6.47 3.43
CA PRO A 184 -1.11 5.23 2.64
C PRO A 184 0.33 4.91 2.21
N VAL A 185 1.11 5.93 1.85
CA VAL A 185 2.50 5.74 1.41
C VAL A 185 3.43 5.35 2.56
N THR A 186 3.21 5.90 3.76
CA THR A 186 4.09 5.67 4.93
C THR A 186 3.60 4.56 5.86
N LYS A 187 2.32 4.18 5.74
CA LYS A 187 1.60 3.33 6.70
C LYS A 187 1.54 3.97 8.11
N TRP A 188 1.75 5.29 8.23
CA TRP A 188 1.65 6.03 9.48
C TRP A 188 0.25 6.59 9.71
N LYS A 189 -0.09 6.84 10.99
CA LYS A 189 -1.28 7.62 11.34
C LYS A 189 -1.16 9.06 10.85
N HIS A 190 -2.30 9.69 10.59
CA HIS A 190 -2.39 11.06 10.06
C HIS A 190 -1.63 12.09 10.92
N GLU A 191 -1.76 11.99 12.26
CA GLU A 191 -1.06 12.84 13.23
C GLU A 191 0.46 12.70 13.13
N THR A 192 0.94 11.47 12.99
CA THR A 192 2.37 11.17 12.84
C THR A 192 2.93 11.74 11.54
N VAL A 193 2.18 11.63 10.44
CA VAL A 193 2.55 12.27 9.17
C VAL A 193 2.66 13.77 9.37
N LYS A 194 1.61 14.42 9.89
CA LYS A 194 1.56 15.85 10.15
C LYS A 194 2.76 16.34 10.99
N GLY A 195 3.09 15.63 12.07
CA GLY A 195 4.22 15.96 12.94
C GLY A 195 5.60 15.79 12.28
N LYS A 196 5.74 14.87 11.32
CA LYS A 196 7.01 14.56 10.65
C LYS A 196 7.22 15.28 9.31
N LEU A 197 6.19 15.90 8.73
CA LEU A 197 6.27 16.56 7.41
C LEU A 197 7.42 17.56 7.31
N LEU A 198 7.61 18.43 8.30
CA LEU A 198 8.69 19.43 8.28
C LEU A 198 10.08 18.79 8.29
N HIS A 199 10.26 17.72 9.07
CA HIS A 199 11.51 16.98 9.12
C HIS A 199 11.79 16.28 7.78
N LEU A 200 10.78 15.65 7.19
CA LEU A 200 10.89 14.99 5.88
C LEU A 200 11.18 15.99 4.76
N ARG A 201 10.56 17.17 4.81
CA ARG A 201 10.86 18.28 3.89
C ARG A 201 12.32 18.70 3.97
N ARG A 202 12.84 18.92 5.18
CA ARG A 202 14.27 19.27 5.40
C ARG A 202 15.21 18.19 4.89
N ARG A 203 14.90 16.91 5.10
CA ARG A 203 15.70 15.78 4.59
C ARG A 203 15.68 15.70 3.06
N ASN A 204 14.52 15.89 2.44
CA ASN A 204 14.39 15.92 0.99
C ASN A 204 15.19 17.09 0.37
N GLN A 205 15.12 18.26 1.01
CA GLN A 205 15.90 19.42 0.60
C GLN A 205 17.41 19.19 0.78
N ALA A 206 17.84 18.55 1.86
CA ALA A 206 19.23 18.17 2.06
C ALA A 206 19.74 17.21 0.99
N LEU A 207 18.91 16.24 0.55
CA LEU A 207 19.24 15.36 -0.57
C LEU A 207 19.45 16.15 -1.88
N PHE A 208 18.59 17.13 -2.19
CA PHE A 208 18.79 17.97 -3.37
C PHE A 208 20.07 18.79 -3.29
N ARG A 209 20.37 19.39 -2.13
CA ARG A 209 21.62 20.12 -1.93
C ARG A 209 22.84 19.23 -2.08
N LYS A 210 22.79 17.99 -1.59
CA LYS A 210 23.85 16.98 -1.78
C LYS A 210 24.05 16.66 -3.26
N LEU A 211 22.97 16.40 -4.00
CA LEU A 211 23.02 16.15 -5.45
C LEU A 211 23.59 17.35 -6.21
N ARG A 212 23.17 18.57 -5.86
CA ARG A 212 23.68 19.81 -6.45
C ARG A 212 25.17 19.97 -6.21
N ALA A 213 25.65 19.70 -4.99
CA ALA A 213 27.07 19.79 -4.66
C ALA A 213 27.91 18.81 -5.49
N ILE A 214 27.44 17.56 -5.67
CA ILE A 214 28.10 16.57 -6.53
C ILE A 214 28.13 17.03 -8.00
N LEU A 215 27.05 17.63 -8.49
CA LEU A 215 27.01 18.15 -9.86
C LEU A 215 27.92 19.36 -10.07
N SER A 216 28.14 20.18 -9.04
CA SER A 216 28.97 21.40 -9.13
C SER A 216 30.47 21.12 -9.27
N THR A 217 30.90 19.87 -9.09
CA THR A 217 32.30 19.45 -9.32
C THR A 217 32.57 19.09 -10.78
N ALA A 218 31.52 18.96 -11.61
CA ALA A 218 31.64 18.68 -13.03
C ALA A 218 32.01 19.93 -13.83
N SER A 219 32.84 19.76 -14.86
CA SER A 219 33.10 20.79 -15.86
C SER A 219 31.86 21.06 -16.74
N GLU A 220 31.77 22.30 -17.25
CA GLU A 220 30.65 22.89 -18.00
C GLU A 220 29.97 21.92 -18.98
N SER A 221 28.84 21.37 -18.55
CA SER A 221 27.97 20.51 -19.36
C SER A 221 26.56 21.05 -19.26
N ALA A 222 25.95 21.37 -20.40
CA ALA A 222 24.56 21.85 -20.45
C ALA A 222 23.57 20.91 -19.74
N THR A 223 23.88 19.60 -19.67
CA THR A 223 23.07 18.61 -18.94
C THR A 223 23.17 18.78 -17.43
N VAL A 224 24.37 19.11 -16.94
CA VAL A 224 24.63 19.40 -15.53
C VAL A 224 23.92 20.70 -15.14
N ASP A 225 24.04 21.76 -15.95
CA ASP A 225 23.42 23.06 -15.67
C ASP A 225 21.89 22.98 -15.60
N THR A 226 21.27 22.23 -16.52
CA THR A 226 19.82 21.99 -16.51
C THR A 226 19.39 21.22 -15.26
N SER A 227 20.19 20.23 -14.85
CA SER A 227 19.92 19.44 -13.64
C SER A 227 20.08 20.27 -12.36
N ILE A 228 21.09 21.14 -12.30
CA ILE A 228 21.31 22.09 -11.20
C ILE A 228 20.12 23.06 -11.11
N THR A 229 19.71 23.66 -12.22
CA THR A 229 18.57 24.60 -12.25
C THR A 229 17.29 23.94 -11.75
N ARG A 230 17.05 22.67 -12.15
CA ARG A 230 15.90 21.90 -11.65
C ARG A 230 16.00 21.69 -10.13
N LEU A 231 17.16 21.28 -9.62
CA LEU A 231 17.36 21.08 -8.18
C LEU A 231 17.17 22.39 -7.41
N ASP A 232 17.68 23.51 -7.92
CA ASP A 232 17.55 24.82 -7.29
C ASP A 232 16.07 25.24 -7.20
N SER A 233 15.29 25.05 -8.27
CA SER A 233 13.85 25.32 -8.25
C SER A 233 13.10 24.45 -7.22
N LEU A 234 13.50 23.18 -7.06
CA LEU A 234 12.91 22.28 -6.07
C LEU A 234 13.33 22.66 -4.64
N VAL A 235 14.57 23.12 -4.43
CA VAL A 235 15.05 23.57 -3.13
C VAL A 235 14.32 24.84 -2.70
N GLU A 236 14.17 25.81 -3.60
CA GLU A 236 13.44 27.07 -3.36
C GLU A 236 11.96 26.80 -3.06
N ASP A 237 11.32 25.92 -3.83
CA ASP A 237 9.91 25.60 -3.60
C ASP A 237 9.68 24.81 -2.30
N MET A 238 10.66 24.04 -1.83
CA MET A 238 10.62 23.38 -0.51
C MET A 238 10.76 24.36 0.67
N ASP A 239 11.24 25.59 0.45
CA ASP A 239 11.28 26.64 1.47
C ASP A 239 9.93 27.34 1.65
N LYS A 240 9.03 27.24 0.67
CA LYS A 240 7.67 27.80 0.75
C LYS A 240 6.82 27.12 1.84
N PRO A 241 5.74 27.79 2.30
CA PRO A 241 4.73 27.14 3.15
C PRO A 241 4.16 25.88 2.48
N LEU A 242 3.87 24.84 3.27
CA LEU A 242 3.37 23.54 2.75
C LEU A 242 2.12 23.68 1.88
N SER A 243 1.26 24.66 2.17
CA SER A 243 0.04 24.95 1.42
C SER A 243 0.28 25.55 0.03
N GLY A 244 1.45 26.17 -0.20
CA GLY A 244 1.79 26.87 -1.44
C GLY A 244 2.89 26.20 -2.27
N MET A 245 3.26 24.96 -1.94
CA MET A 245 4.25 24.20 -2.72
C MET A 245 3.69 23.79 -4.08
N ALA A 246 4.54 23.80 -5.11
CA ALA A 246 4.20 23.31 -6.44
C ALA A 246 3.98 21.79 -6.43
N VAL A 247 3.09 21.31 -7.30
CA VAL A 247 2.73 19.89 -7.40
C VAL A 247 3.94 18.98 -7.65
N LYS A 248 4.93 19.47 -8.41
CA LYS A 248 6.18 18.75 -8.65
C LYS A 248 6.96 18.51 -7.35
N SER A 249 7.08 19.53 -6.52
CA SER A 249 7.76 19.45 -5.22
C SER A 249 7.02 18.54 -4.25
N ILE A 250 5.68 18.59 -4.24
CA ILE A 250 4.85 17.67 -3.45
C ILE A 250 5.10 16.23 -3.88
N ALA A 251 5.08 15.94 -5.18
CA ALA A 251 5.35 14.59 -5.71
C ALA A 251 6.74 14.09 -5.29
N HIS A 252 7.73 14.97 -5.37
CA HIS A 252 9.08 14.74 -4.91
C HIS A 252 9.18 14.53 -3.39
N LEU A 253 8.30 15.14 -2.59
CA LEU A 253 8.20 14.94 -1.15
C LEU A 253 7.50 13.61 -0.82
N ILE A 254 6.36 13.31 -1.45
CA ILE A 254 5.66 12.01 -1.31
C ILE A 254 6.62 10.86 -1.63
N LEU A 255 7.39 10.97 -2.71
CA LEU A 255 8.41 10.00 -3.09
C LEU A 255 9.52 9.86 -2.02
N HIS A 256 9.86 10.94 -1.31
CA HIS A 256 10.82 10.90 -0.21
C HIS A 256 10.22 10.30 1.08
N MET A 257 8.91 10.44 1.27
CA MET A 257 8.19 9.85 2.41
C MET A 257 8.05 8.33 2.28
N SER A 258 8.04 7.80 1.05
CA SER A 258 7.92 6.36 0.81
C SER A 258 9.02 5.58 1.56
N PRO A 259 8.66 4.57 2.36
CA PRO A 259 9.63 3.78 3.10
C PRO A 259 10.62 3.17 2.12
N ARG A 260 11.91 3.39 2.39
CA ARG A 260 12.97 2.72 1.65
C ARG A 260 13.02 1.28 2.16
N PRO A 261 13.13 0.26 1.28
CA PRO A 261 13.35 -1.10 1.73
C PRO A 261 14.65 -1.13 2.53
N THR A 262 14.53 -1.21 3.85
CA THR A 262 15.67 -1.43 4.73
C THR A 262 16.04 -2.88 4.55
N GLY A 263 17.13 -3.15 3.82
CA GLY A 263 17.75 -4.47 3.83
C GLY A 263 17.95 -4.90 5.28
N ARG A 264 17.54 -6.12 5.62
CA ARG A 264 17.96 -6.74 6.87
C ARG A 264 19.48 -6.73 6.91
N GLY A 265 20.06 -5.92 7.78
CA GLY A 265 21.28 -6.21 8.52
C GLY A 265 22.63 -6.33 7.81
N ASP A 266 22.76 -6.70 6.53
CA ASP A 266 24.07 -6.98 5.94
C ASP A 266 24.48 -5.96 4.87
N ARG A 267 24.98 -4.82 5.36
CA ARG A 267 25.78 -3.89 4.54
C ARG A 267 27.21 -4.44 4.41
N SER A 268 27.41 -5.42 3.55
CA SER A 268 28.75 -5.81 3.11
C SER A 268 29.23 -4.89 1.97
N ARG A 269 30.43 -4.29 2.13
CA ARG A 269 31.10 -3.45 1.10
C ARG A 269 31.46 -4.21 -0.20
N TYR A 270 31.17 -5.51 -0.28
CA TYR A 270 31.53 -6.36 -1.42
C TYR A 270 30.33 -6.94 -2.19
N VAL A 271 29.09 -6.62 -1.80
CA VAL A 271 27.89 -7.15 -2.48
C VAL A 271 27.05 -5.99 -3.01
N GLN A 272 27.33 -5.59 -4.24
CA GLN A 272 26.33 -4.92 -5.08
C GLN A 272 25.26 -5.96 -5.44
N VAL A 273 24.03 -5.76 -5.00
CA VAL A 273 22.90 -6.54 -5.48
C VAL A 273 22.53 -6.00 -6.86
N GLY A 274 23.17 -6.57 -7.89
CA GLY A 274 22.71 -6.46 -9.27
C GLY A 274 21.36 -7.15 -9.46
N ALA A 275 20.72 -6.88 -10.60
CA ALA A 275 19.54 -7.60 -11.07
C ALA A 275 19.71 -9.12 -10.88
N ALA A 276 18.62 -9.78 -10.50
CA ALA A 276 18.54 -11.20 -10.15
C ALA A 276 19.52 -12.06 -10.97
N THR A 277 20.63 -12.44 -10.34
CA THR A 277 21.47 -13.55 -10.78
C THR A 277 21.44 -14.62 -9.70
N THR A 278 20.84 -15.73 -10.10
CA THR A 278 20.82 -17.06 -9.50
C THR A 278 22.01 -17.35 -8.57
N ARG A 279 21.75 -17.51 -7.27
CA ARG A 279 22.62 -18.29 -6.38
C ARG A 279 21.79 -19.11 -5.40
N GLY A 280 21.77 -20.42 -5.66
CA GLY A 280 21.51 -21.46 -4.66
C GLY A 280 20.11 -22.05 -4.66
N ASN A 281 19.67 -22.71 -5.75
CA ASN A 281 18.59 -23.71 -5.83
C ASN A 281 17.30 -23.51 -5.00
N LYS A 282 17.00 -22.29 -4.58
CA LYS A 282 15.77 -21.88 -3.93
C LYS A 282 15.34 -20.60 -4.60
N THR A 283 14.72 -20.75 -5.76
CA THR A 283 13.68 -19.82 -6.19
C THR A 283 12.72 -19.72 -5.00
N GLU A 284 12.63 -18.54 -4.38
CA GLU A 284 11.42 -18.22 -3.63
C GLU A 284 10.28 -18.39 -4.65
N PRO A 285 9.32 -19.30 -4.42
CA PRO A 285 8.26 -19.52 -5.39
C PRO A 285 7.50 -18.21 -5.61
N ASP A 286 7.06 -17.97 -6.85
CA ASP A 286 6.06 -16.95 -7.12
C ASP A 286 4.88 -17.22 -6.18
N MET A 287 4.57 -16.27 -5.30
CA MET A 287 3.46 -16.40 -4.35
C MET A 287 2.15 -16.20 -5.12
N ALA A 288 1.70 -17.26 -5.80
CA ALA A 288 0.54 -17.28 -6.66
C ALA A 288 -0.70 -17.84 -5.93
N SER A 289 -0.49 -18.67 -4.92
CA SER A 289 -1.52 -19.37 -4.16
C SER A 289 -1.58 -18.89 -2.70
N PRO A 290 -2.77 -18.84 -2.07
CA PRO A 290 -2.91 -18.61 -0.62
C PRO A 290 -2.02 -19.54 0.23
N PHE A 291 -1.74 -20.75 -0.24
CA PHE A 291 -0.91 -21.73 0.46
C PHE A 291 0.60 -21.40 0.42
N ASP A 292 1.07 -20.66 -0.60
CA ASP A 292 2.46 -20.17 -0.64
C ASP A 292 2.71 -19.16 0.50
N PHE A 293 1.70 -18.32 0.78
CA PHE A 293 1.75 -17.39 1.91
C PHE A 293 1.67 -18.11 3.25
N LEU A 294 0.83 -19.14 3.34
CA LEU A 294 0.67 -19.94 4.56
C LEU A 294 1.96 -20.68 4.92
N GLU A 295 2.59 -21.37 3.96
CA GLU A 295 3.86 -22.08 4.15
C GLU A 295 4.96 -21.14 4.65
N ARG A 296 5.09 -19.97 4.00
CA ARG A 296 6.06 -18.96 4.41
C ARG A 296 5.80 -18.47 5.83
N ASP A 297 4.55 -18.16 6.16
CA ASP A 297 4.19 -17.58 7.44
C ASP A 297 4.31 -18.60 8.58
N VAL A 298 4.02 -19.88 8.33
CA VAL A 298 4.32 -21.00 9.25
C VAL A 298 5.83 -21.12 9.51
N ARG A 299 6.67 -21.09 8.47
CA ARG A 299 8.13 -21.11 8.63
C ARG A 299 8.68 -19.89 9.38
N LEU A 300 8.08 -18.72 9.19
CA LEU A 300 8.46 -17.49 9.91
C LEU A 300 8.03 -17.52 11.38
N THR A 301 6.99 -18.28 11.71
CA THR A 301 6.45 -18.41 13.07
C THR A 301 7.47 -19.04 14.03
N ARG A 302 8.36 -19.93 13.56
CA ARG A 302 9.47 -20.49 14.37
C ARG A 302 10.43 -19.45 14.97
N ARG A 303 10.44 -18.21 14.44
CA ARG A 303 11.32 -17.13 14.93
C ARG A 303 10.72 -16.33 16.09
N ARG A 304 9.48 -16.62 16.49
CA ARG A 304 8.74 -15.95 17.57
C ARG A 304 8.58 -16.91 18.75
N VAL A 305 8.31 -16.38 19.94
CA VAL A 305 8.17 -17.18 21.17
C VAL A 305 6.91 -16.78 21.94
N GLY A 306 6.24 -17.74 22.57
CA GLY A 306 5.11 -17.51 23.48
C GLY A 306 3.86 -16.96 22.77
N GLU A 307 3.11 -16.08 23.45
CA GLU A 307 1.84 -15.55 22.90
C GLU A 307 1.99 -14.83 21.55
N GLU A 308 3.15 -14.24 21.27
CA GLU A 308 3.39 -13.54 20.00
C GLU A 308 3.43 -14.53 18.83
N GLN A 309 3.91 -15.75 19.07
CA GLN A 309 3.92 -16.83 18.10
C GLN A 309 2.49 -17.26 17.75
N SER A 310 1.66 -17.49 18.77
CA SER A 310 0.27 -17.91 18.61
C SER A 310 -0.57 -16.85 17.92
N LYS A 311 -0.49 -15.59 18.36
CA LYS A 311 -1.23 -14.46 17.76
C LYS A 311 -0.84 -14.26 16.30
N PHE A 312 0.45 -14.31 15.99
CA PHE A 312 0.93 -14.15 14.63
C PHE A 312 0.40 -15.25 13.71
N LEU A 313 0.50 -16.52 14.11
CA LEU A 313 0.11 -17.63 13.25
C LEU A 313 -1.42 -17.68 13.05
N MET A 314 -2.21 -17.49 14.11
CA MET A 314 -3.68 -17.44 14.02
C MET A 314 -4.15 -16.33 13.07
N GLU A 315 -3.53 -15.14 13.11
CA GLU A 315 -3.89 -14.03 12.21
C GLU A 315 -3.59 -14.35 10.73
N ARG A 316 -2.55 -15.16 10.45
CA ARG A 316 -2.19 -15.55 9.09
C ARG A 316 -3.07 -16.66 8.54
N ILE A 317 -3.40 -17.65 9.38
CA ILE A 317 -4.34 -18.70 9.06
C ILE A 317 -5.73 -18.11 8.75
N ASP A 318 -6.21 -17.19 9.60
CA ASP A 318 -7.49 -16.49 9.40
C ASP A 318 -7.56 -15.80 8.03
N ARG A 319 -6.48 -15.11 7.62
CA ARG A 319 -6.41 -14.45 6.31
C ARG A 319 -6.51 -15.45 5.15
N VAL A 320 -5.86 -16.61 5.26
CA VAL A 320 -5.89 -17.64 4.21
C VAL A 320 -7.29 -18.26 4.11
N ILE A 321 -7.90 -18.61 5.24
CA ILE A 321 -9.26 -19.14 5.29
C ILE A 321 -10.27 -18.16 4.69
N ARG A 322 -10.16 -16.85 4.98
CA ARG A 322 -11.03 -15.84 4.38
C ARG A 322 -10.90 -15.75 2.86
N VAL A 323 -9.69 -15.86 2.34
CA VAL A 323 -9.44 -15.85 0.89
C VAL A 323 -10.07 -17.08 0.22
N LEU A 324 -9.94 -18.26 0.82
CA LEU A 324 -10.54 -19.49 0.29
C LEU A 324 -12.07 -19.48 0.39
N LYS A 325 -12.64 -18.94 1.48
CA LYS A 325 -14.10 -18.72 1.60
C LYS A 325 -14.63 -17.80 0.50
N PHE A 326 -13.87 -16.77 0.12
CA PHE A 326 -14.24 -15.87 -0.98
C PHE A 326 -14.23 -16.58 -2.35
N GLN A 327 -13.43 -17.64 -2.50
CA GLN A 327 -13.40 -18.48 -3.72
C GLN A 327 -14.59 -19.45 -3.81
N GLY A 328 -15.39 -19.56 -2.73
CA GLY A 328 -16.64 -20.31 -2.71
C GLY A 328 -16.55 -21.68 -2.03
N ASP A 329 -15.40 -22.02 -1.45
CA ASP A 329 -15.20 -23.32 -0.80
C ASP A 329 -15.89 -23.38 0.57
N PRO A 330 -16.55 -24.50 0.93
CA PRO A 330 -17.12 -24.69 2.25
C PRO A 330 -16.01 -24.84 3.28
N ILE A 331 -16.25 -24.36 4.51
CA ILE A 331 -15.19 -24.22 5.52
C ILE A 331 -14.53 -25.54 5.92
N GLN A 332 -15.27 -26.64 5.88
CA GLN A 332 -14.75 -27.98 6.13
C GLN A 332 -13.70 -28.37 5.09
N ASP A 333 -14.02 -28.16 3.81
CA ASP A 333 -13.09 -28.45 2.71
C ASP A 333 -11.88 -27.53 2.77
N ILE A 334 -12.06 -26.25 3.13
CA ILE A 334 -10.97 -25.30 3.33
C ILE A 334 -9.96 -25.82 4.38
N VAL A 335 -10.44 -26.27 5.54
CA VAL A 335 -9.57 -26.80 6.59
C VAL A 335 -8.84 -28.05 6.09
N LYS A 336 -9.55 -28.99 5.46
CA LYS A 336 -8.94 -30.21 4.90
C LYS A 336 -7.86 -29.89 3.86
N THR A 337 -8.14 -28.97 2.94
CA THR A 337 -7.16 -28.50 1.95
C THR A 337 -5.96 -27.83 2.61
N CYS A 338 -6.18 -27.01 3.64
CA CYS A 338 -5.07 -26.44 4.43
C CYS A 338 -4.19 -27.53 5.04
N LEU A 339 -4.77 -28.57 5.65
CA LEU A 339 -4.00 -29.68 6.26
C LEU A 339 -3.22 -30.47 5.21
N SER A 340 -3.84 -30.80 4.08
CA SER A 340 -3.19 -31.50 2.96
C SER A 340 -2.02 -30.71 2.41
N GLU A 341 -2.24 -29.44 2.06
CA GLU A 341 -1.21 -28.57 1.48
C GLU A 341 -0.07 -28.31 2.48
N LEU A 342 -0.37 -28.17 3.77
CA LEU A 342 0.66 -28.02 4.79
C LEU A 342 1.50 -29.29 4.96
N THR A 343 0.87 -30.47 4.93
CA THR A 343 1.56 -31.77 5.01
C THR A 343 2.52 -31.93 3.85
N ASP A 344 2.04 -31.70 2.63
CA ASP A 344 2.82 -31.83 1.41
C ASP A 344 3.98 -30.82 1.34
N ARG A 345 3.71 -29.55 1.68
CA ARG A 345 4.70 -28.46 1.54
C ARG A 345 5.71 -28.38 2.67
N LEU A 346 5.34 -28.79 3.87
CA LEU A 346 6.25 -28.83 5.02
C LEU A 346 7.01 -30.16 5.12
N GLY A 347 6.65 -31.15 4.29
CA GLY A 347 7.29 -32.46 4.26
C GLY A 347 7.05 -33.24 5.56
N LEU A 348 5.84 -33.16 6.10
CA LEU A 348 5.49 -33.84 7.34
C LEU A 348 5.26 -35.33 7.04
N GLU A 349 6.13 -36.19 7.58
CA GLU A 349 6.03 -37.64 7.41
C GLU A 349 5.21 -38.27 8.54
N ASN A 350 4.48 -39.36 8.24
CA ASN A 350 3.69 -40.15 9.21
C ASN A 350 2.43 -39.49 9.79
N ILE A 351 1.79 -38.56 9.05
CA ILE A 351 0.48 -38.01 9.44
C ILE A 351 -0.64 -38.78 8.72
N SER A 352 -1.55 -39.37 9.50
CA SER A 352 -2.80 -39.92 8.98
C SER A 352 -3.79 -38.79 8.69
N LEU A 353 -3.83 -38.29 7.45
CA LEU A 353 -4.76 -37.21 7.07
C LEU A 353 -6.22 -37.61 7.23
N ASP A 354 -6.56 -38.90 7.04
CA ASP A 354 -7.93 -39.40 7.21
C ASP A 354 -8.41 -39.26 8.66
N GLU A 355 -7.56 -39.58 9.65
CA GLU A 355 -7.86 -39.37 11.07
C GLU A 355 -8.03 -37.88 11.42
N GLN A 356 -7.23 -37.00 10.79
CA GLN A 356 -7.35 -35.56 10.98
C GLN A 356 -8.63 -35.01 10.34
N TYR A 357 -9.04 -35.53 9.18
CA TYR A 357 -10.28 -35.13 8.53
C TYR A 357 -11.51 -35.55 9.33
N GLU A 358 -11.52 -36.76 9.88
CA GLU A 358 -12.60 -37.20 10.78
C GLU A 358 -12.68 -36.32 12.05
N SER A 359 -11.53 -35.96 12.63
CA SER A 359 -11.46 -35.04 13.77
C SER A 359 -11.99 -33.64 13.43
N VAL A 360 -11.67 -33.11 12.25
CA VAL A 360 -12.17 -31.82 11.77
C VAL A 360 -13.68 -31.84 11.55
N GLU A 361 -14.21 -32.93 10.98
CA GLU A 361 -15.65 -33.09 10.78
C GLU A 361 -16.42 -33.11 12.10
N GLN A 362 -15.92 -33.86 13.09
CA GLN A 362 -16.52 -33.92 14.42
C GLN A 362 -16.44 -32.56 15.14
N ALA A 363 -15.27 -31.91 15.11
CA ALA A 363 -15.07 -30.62 15.76
C ALA A 363 -15.96 -29.51 15.16
N LEU A 364 -16.20 -29.52 13.85
CA LEU A 364 -17.06 -28.52 13.21
C LEU A 364 -18.56 -28.88 13.30
N ALA A 365 -18.93 -30.16 13.47
CA ALA A 365 -20.33 -30.57 13.62
C ALA A 365 -20.97 -30.04 14.91
N ASP A 366 -20.19 -29.91 15.99
CA ASP A 366 -20.68 -29.53 17.32
C ASP A 366 -20.68 -28.01 17.59
N VAL A 367 -20.24 -27.21 16.63
CA VAL A 367 -20.01 -25.76 16.82
C VAL A 367 -21.17 -24.94 16.26
N GLY A 368 -21.50 -23.83 16.91
CA GLY A 368 -22.51 -22.89 16.38
C GLY A 368 -21.99 -22.15 15.15
N PHE A 369 -22.89 -21.82 14.20
CA PHE A 369 -22.54 -21.09 12.95
C PHE A 369 -21.70 -19.81 13.15
N ARG A 370 -21.82 -19.14 14.31
CA ARG A 370 -21.06 -17.92 14.63
C ARG A 370 -19.60 -18.17 15.04
N GLU A 371 -19.26 -19.39 15.42
CA GLU A 371 -17.94 -19.77 15.93
C GLU A 371 -17.16 -20.62 14.91
N TYR A 372 -17.80 -21.03 13.81
CA TYR A 372 -17.24 -21.82 12.71
C TYR A 372 -15.87 -21.30 12.22
N ASP A 373 -15.77 -19.99 11.96
CA ASP A 373 -14.54 -19.39 11.44
C ASP A 373 -13.41 -19.40 12.46
N THR A 374 -13.74 -19.18 13.73
CA THR A 374 -12.74 -19.16 14.81
C THR A 374 -12.22 -20.57 15.07
N GLU A 375 -13.11 -21.57 15.03
CA GLU A 375 -12.72 -22.95 15.26
C GLU A 375 -11.91 -23.52 14.09
N ALA A 376 -12.27 -23.18 12.85
CA ALA A 376 -11.47 -23.55 11.67
C ALA A 376 -10.04 -23.01 11.74
N VAL A 377 -9.85 -21.77 12.21
CA VAL A 377 -8.51 -21.18 12.42
C VAL A 377 -7.74 -21.95 13.50
N LYS A 378 -8.41 -22.33 14.60
CA LYS A 378 -7.78 -23.12 15.67
C LYS A 378 -7.35 -24.49 15.19
N LEU A 379 -8.19 -25.21 14.44
CA LEU A 379 -7.86 -26.55 13.95
C LEU A 379 -6.59 -26.56 13.09
N VAL A 380 -6.45 -25.61 12.17
CA VAL A 380 -5.22 -25.46 11.36
C VAL A 380 -4.04 -25.01 12.23
N PHE A 381 -4.27 -24.13 13.21
CA PHE A 381 -3.23 -23.68 14.14
C PHE A 381 -2.70 -24.83 15.00
N ASP A 382 -3.58 -25.62 15.60
CA ASP A 382 -3.26 -26.75 16.46
C ASP A 382 -2.55 -27.85 15.70
N PHE A 383 -2.94 -28.09 14.44
CA PHE A 383 -2.22 -28.98 13.54
C PHE A 383 -0.77 -28.53 13.32
N VAL A 384 -0.56 -27.27 12.94
CA VAL A 384 0.80 -26.72 12.76
C VAL A 384 1.60 -26.76 14.06
N ASN A 385 0.97 -26.47 15.18
CA ASN A 385 1.64 -26.47 16.47
C ASN A 385 2.08 -27.88 16.87
N THR A 386 1.20 -28.87 16.68
CA THR A 386 1.42 -30.27 17.05
C THR A 386 2.46 -30.94 16.16
N TYR A 387 2.38 -30.75 14.84
CA TYR A 387 3.17 -31.53 13.89
C TYR A 387 4.37 -30.79 13.30
N TYR A 388 4.47 -29.46 13.46
CA TYR A 388 5.56 -28.68 12.85
C TYR A 388 6.34 -27.80 13.85
N LEU A 389 5.70 -27.29 14.91
CA LEU A 389 6.38 -26.45 15.91
C LEU A 389 6.80 -27.21 17.18
N SER A 390 6.28 -28.42 17.39
CA SER A 390 6.67 -29.31 18.50
C SER A 390 7.96 -30.10 18.25
N GLU A 391 8.47 -30.06 17.01
CA GLU A 391 9.84 -30.44 16.62
C GLU A 391 10.76 -29.23 16.57
#